data_AF-A0A814SF92-F1
#
_entry.id   AF-A0A814SF92-F1
#
_cell.length_a   1.000
_cell.length_b   1.000
_cell.length_c   1.000
_cell.angle_alpha   90.00
_cell.angle_beta   90.00
_cell.angle_gamma   90.00
#
_symmetry.space_group_name_H-M   'P 1'
#
loop_
_entity.id
_entity.type
_entity.pdbx_description
1 polymer ?
#
loop_
_entity_poly.entity_id
_entity_poly.type
_entity_poly.pdbx_seq_one_letter_code
_entity_poly.pdbx_strand_id
1 'polypeptide(L)'
;MISSDELETFKKSCDHFISINSFFSTSLNKTQARSFLKNSEVTEKSEPILFEIDANPALVINKQFADVSPYSEFPAESEVLFMIGSIFRLKTVKRSSDGQIWIVRMTLCSDDEHDLKQVIIDMKDHFVSREINLRTLAKLLWEMGKPDLTEKYFIRFLEQLPLQDPLLGDLYHDLGRLASYVGNLDKSMEWHKKASVVKKQNQSSITVCKFI
;
A
#
# COMPACT_ATOMS: atom_id res chain seq x y z
N MET A 1 2.84 -18.45 8.97
CA MET A 1 4.12 -18.05 9.59
C MET A 1 4.33 -16.56 9.36
N ILE A 2 4.99 -15.85 10.28
CA ILE A 2 5.33 -14.42 10.16
C ILE A 2 6.76 -14.19 10.61
N SER A 3 7.47 -13.21 10.02
CA SER A 3 8.82 -12.86 10.50
C SER A 3 8.76 -12.10 11.83
N SER A 4 9.86 -12.12 12.60
CA SER A 4 9.95 -11.35 13.85
C SER A 4 9.73 -9.85 13.64
N ASP A 5 10.26 -9.27 12.56
CA ASP A 5 10.14 -7.84 12.27
C ASP A 5 8.69 -7.43 11.92
N GLU A 6 8.01 -8.27 11.12
CA GLU A 6 6.59 -8.05 10.84
C GLU A 6 5.74 -8.22 12.11
N LEU A 7 6.03 -9.21 12.95
CA LEU A 7 5.32 -9.41 14.21
C LEU A 7 5.48 -8.20 15.16
N GLU A 8 6.68 -7.64 15.27
CA GLU A 8 6.90 -6.39 16.02
C GLU A 8 6.14 -5.20 15.42
N THR A 9 6.02 -5.15 14.10
CA THR A 9 5.21 -4.14 13.41
C THR A 9 3.72 -4.28 13.78
N PHE A 10 3.19 -5.51 13.80
CA PHE A 10 1.83 -5.78 14.27
C PHE A 10 1.62 -5.35 15.72
N LYS A 11 2.54 -5.70 16.63
CA LYS A 11 2.44 -5.31 18.05
C LYS A 11 2.35 -3.80 18.23
N LYS A 12 3.15 -3.03 17.48
CA LYS A 12 3.17 -1.56 17.51
C LYS A 12 1.94 -0.91 16.86
N SER A 13 1.21 -1.65 16.02
CA SER A 13 0.09 -1.12 15.22
C SER A 13 -1.28 -1.43 15.83
N CYS A 14 -1.35 -1.78 17.13
CA CYS A 14 -2.63 -1.98 17.79
C CYS A 14 -3.51 -0.73 17.66
N ASP A 15 -4.80 -0.94 17.44
CA ASP A 15 -5.83 0.07 17.11
C ASP A 15 -5.62 0.86 15.81
N HIS A 16 -4.61 0.53 15.01
CA HIS A 16 -4.42 1.09 13.66
C HIS A 16 -5.07 0.23 12.57
N PHE A 17 -5.19 0.82 11.38
CA PHE A 17 -5.67 0.13 10.18
C PHE A 17 -4.56 -0.63 9.49
N ILE A 18 -4.89 -1.82 9.00
CA ILE A 18 -4.05 -2.61 8.10
C ILE A 18 -4.83 -2.86 6.82
N SER A 19 -4.15 -2.78 5.68
CA SER A 19 -4.71 -3.17 4.38
C SER A 19 -3.95 -4.36 3.82
N ILE A 20 -4.66 -5.29 3.20
CA ILE A 20 -4.05 -6.43 2.50
C ILE A 20 -3.87 -6.14 1.01
N ASN A 21 -2.72 -6.53 0.47
CA ASN A 21 -2.35 -6.32 -0.94
C ASN A 21 -2.56 -7.59 -1.81
N SER A 22 -3.26 -8.59 -1.27
CA SER A 22 -3.62 -9.83 -1.95
C SER A 22 -4.98 -10.30 -1.44
N PHE A 23 -5.52 -11.36 -2.03
CA PHE A 23 -6.67 -12.06 -1.45
C PHE A 23 -6.28 -12.68 -0.11
N PHE A 24 -7.19 -12.65 0.86
CA PHE A 24 -7.02 -13.34 2.13
C PHE A 24 -7.95 -14.55 2.15
N SER A 25 -7.41 -15.75 1.97
CA SER A 25 -8.14 -16.99 2.17
C SER A 25 -8.20 -17.30 3.67
N THR A 26 -9.40 -17.56 4.17
CA THR A 26 -9.67 -17.79 5.58
C THR A 26 -10.70 -18.91 5.73
N SER A 27 -10.91 -19.40 6.96
CA SER A 27 -11.85 -20.48 7.23
C SER A 27 -12.78 -20.11 8.37
N LEU A 28 -14.07 -20.40 8.24
CA LEU A 28 -15.04 -20.36 9.36
C LEU A 28 -14.77 -21.45 10.39
N ASN A 29 -14.04 -22.51 10.01
CA ASN A 29 -13.70 -23.62 10.87
C ASN A 29 -12.34 -23.37 11.56
N LYS A 30 -12.39 -23.01 12.84
CA LYS A 30 -11.18 -22.76 13.65
C LYS A 30 -10.22 -23.95 13.70
N THR A 31 -10.73 -25.19 13.67
CA THR A 31 -9.90 -26.40 13.69
C THR A 31 -9.16 -26.56 12.37
N GLN A 32 -9.84 -26.30 11.24
CA GLN A 32 -9.21 -26.27 9.93
C GLN A 32 -8.14 -25.16 9.86
N ALA A 33 -8.47 -23.93 10.26
CA ALA A 33 -7.51 -22.82 10.24
C ALA A 33 -6.23 -23.13 11.04
N ARG A 34 -6.36 -23.86 12.17
CA ARG A 34 -5.23 -24.32 12.98
C ARG A 34 -4.45 -25.48 12.36
N SER A 35 -5.06 -26.30 11.51
CA SER A 35 -4.37 -27.42 10.86
C SER A 35 -3.26 -26.90 9.93
N PHE A 36 -3.50 -25.77 9.25
CA PHE A 36 -2.53 -25.11 8.38
C PHE A 36 -1.24 -24.68 9.08
N LEU A 37 -1.29 -24.43 10.40
CA LEU A 37 -0.11 -24.09 11.19
C LEU A 37 0.84 -25.27 11.40
N LYS A 38 0.30 -26.50 11.39
CA LYS A 38 1.10 -27.72 11.62
C LYS A 38 1.97 -28.11 10.43
N ASN A 39 1.62 -27.61 9.24
CA ASN A 39 2.29 -27.94 7.98
C ASN A 39 3.42 -26.95 7.64
N SER A 40 3.76 -26.03 8.54
CA SER A 40 4.77 -25.00 8.30
C SER A 40 6.13 -25.41 8.88
N GLU A 41 7.19 -25.34 8.07
CA GLU A 41 8.56 -25.50 8.58
C GLU A 41 8.92 -24.30 9.46
N VAL A 42 9.25 -24.58 10.73
CA VAL A 42 9.68 -23.55 11.67
C VAL A 42 11.12 -23.19 11.33
N THR A 43 11.33 -21.96 10.86
CA THR A 43 12.67 -21.36 10.73
C THR A 43 12.96 -20.54 11.98
N GLU A 44 14.24 -20.38 12.35
CA GLU A 44 14.65 -19.66 13.58
C GLU A 44 14.18 -18.19 13.64
N LYS A 45 13.73 -17.61 12.53
CA LYS A 45 13.27 -16.21 12.43
C LYS A 45 11.78 -16.08 12.15
N SER A 46 11.01 -17.17 12.25
CA SER A 46 9.59 -17.14 11.95
C SER A 46 8.74 -17.77 13.04
N GLU A 47 7.67 -17.06 13.37
CA GLU A 47 6.74 -17.45 14.42
C GLU A 47 5.40 -17.89 13.80
N PRO A 48 4.72 -18.90 14.37
CA PRO A 48 3.38 -19.28 13.96
C PRO A 48 2.37 -18.22 14.41
N ILE A 49 1.45 -17.88 13.50
CA ILE A 49 0.49 -16.79 13.68
C ILE A 49 -0.89 -17.21 13.18
N LEU A 50 -1.91 -16.89 13.96
CA LEU A 50 -3.31 -17.11 13.62
C LEU A 50 -4.05 -15.76 13.62
N PHE A 51 -4.72 -15.47 12.52
CA PHE A 51 -5.57 -14.30 12.39
C PHE A 51 -7.01 -14.69 12.73
N GLU A 52 -7.60 -14.00 13.72
CA GLU A 52 -9.02 -14.08 14.05
C GLU A 52 -9.69 -12.79 13.55
N ILE A 53 -10.56 -12.93 12.56
CA ILE A 53 -11.20 -11.79 11.87
C ILE A 53 -12.67 -11.74 12.29
N ASP A 54 -13.09 -10.61 12.85
CA ASP A 54 -14.49 -10.28 13.05
C ASP A 54 -15.00 -9.53 11.81
N ALA A 55 -15.88 -10.18 11.04
CA ALA A 55 -16.45 -9.63 9.82
C ALA A 55 -17.96 -9.82 9.84
N ASN A 56 -18.69 -8.72 10.05
CA ASN A 56 -20.15 -8.74 10.03
C ASN A 56 -20.66 -8.37 8.62
N PRO A 57 -21.25 -9.31 7.87
CA PRO A 57 -21.74 -9.05 6.51
C PRO A 57 -22.86 -8.00 6.47
N ALA A 58 -23.57 -7.77 7.58
CA ALA A 58 -24.62 -6.75 7.65
C ALA A 58 -24.08 -5.32 7.77
N LEU A 59 -22.82 -5.14 8.17
CA LEU A 59 -22.19 -3.82 8.34
C LEU A 59 -21.39 -3.38 7.11
N VAL A 60 -21.16 -4.26 6.15
CA VAL A 60 -20.27 -4.00 5.00
C VAL A 60 -21.10 -3.83 3.74
N ILE A 61 -21.09 -2.61 3.20
CA ILE A 61 -21.89 -2.26 2.01
C ILE A 61 -21.28 -2.90 0.74
N ASN A 62 -19.94 -2.98 0.69
CA ASN A 62 -19.18 -3.32 -0.52
C ASN A 62 -18.79 -4.81 -0.71
N LYS A 63 -19.52 -5.78 -0.12
CA LYS A 63 -19.27 -7.24 -0.26
C LYS A 63 -17.78 -7.62 -0.29
N GLN A 64 -17.01 -7.14 0.68
CA GLN A 64 -15.54 -7.26 0.69
C GLN A 64 -15.03 -8.70 0.86
N PHE A 65 -15.92 -9.64 1.18
CA PHE A 65 -15.63 -11.06 1.32
C PHE A 65 -16.83 -11.92 0.90
N ALA A 66 -16.56 -13.19 0.60
CA ALA A 66 -17.58 -14.18 0.26
C ALA A 66 -17.23 -15.56 0.82
N ASP A 67 -18.25 -16.32 1.21
CA ASP A 67 -18.12 -17.76 1.39
C ASP A 67 -17.98 -18.41 0.00
N VAL A 68 -16.80 -19.00 -0.24
CA VAL A 68 -16.46 -19.66 -1.50
C VAL A 68 -16.47 -21.18 -1.38
N SER A 69 -16.80 -21.73 -0.20
CA SER A 69 -16.92 -23.16 0.05
C SER A 69 -17.76 -23.91 -0.99
N PRO A 70 -18.91 -23.36 -1.48
CA PRO A 70 -19.71 -24.05 -2.49
C PRO A 70 -19.03 -24.24 -3.85
N TYR A 71 -17.96 -23.48 -4.12
CA TYR A 71 -17.24 -23.49 -5.39
C TYR A 71 -15.79 -23.99 -5.25
N SER A 72 -15.35 -24.29 -4.03
CA SER A 72 -13.99 -24.72 -3.73
C SER A 72 -13.80 -26.20 -4.04
N GLU A 73 -12.58 -26.57 -4.46
CA GLU A 73 -12.13 -27.96 -4.55
C GLU A 73 -12.13 -28.65 -3.17
N PHE A 74 -12.05 -27.85 -2.10
CA PHE A 74 -12.06 -28.32 -0.70
C PHE A 74 -13.20 -27.69 0.12
N PRO A 75 -14.48 -28.04 -0.11
CA PRO A 75 -15.61 -27.44 0.61
C PRO A 75 -15.56 -27.60 2.14
N ALA A 76 -14.90 -28.68 2.61
CA ALA A 76 -14.71 -28.95 4.04
C ALA A 76 -13.90 -27.86 4.76
N GLU A 77 -13.14 -27.05 4.01
CA GLU A 77 -12.36 -25.96 4.58
C GLU A 77 -13.23 -24.79 5.02
N SER A 78 -14.50 -24.73 4.61
CA SER A 78 -15.41 -23.63 4.96
C SER A 78 -14.77 -22.26 4.63
N GLU A 79 -14.22 -22.17 3.41
CA GLU A 79 -13.38 -21.07 2.97
C GLU A 79 -14.19 -19.78 2.81
N VAL A 80 -13.70 -18.71 3.44
CA VAL A 80 -14.15 -17.34 3.23
C VAL A 80 -12.99 -16.54 2.62
N LEU A 81 -13.24 -15.95 1.46
CA LEU A 81 -12.23 -15.22 0.70
C LEU A 81 -12.49 -13.72 0.81
N PHE A 82 -11.50 -12.98 1.31
CA PHE A 82 -11.50 -11.51 1.33
C PHE A 82 -10.81 -10.97 0.09
N MET A 83 -11.39 -9.93 -0.51
CA MET A 83 -10.83 -9.27 -1.68
C MET A 83 -9.59 -8.44 -1.32
N ILE A 84 -8.71 -8.27 -2.31
CA ILE A 84 -7.62 -7.29 -2.25
C ILE A 84 -8.15 -5.91 -1.87
N GLY A 85 -7.42 -5.19 -1.01
CA GLY A 85 -7.83 -3.86 -0.55
C GLY A 85 -8.82 -3.88 0.62
N SER A 86 -9.19 -5.06 1.15
CA SER A 86 -9.90 -5.13 2.42
C SER A 86 -9.08 -4.48 3.53
N ILE A 87 -9.74 -3.66 4.34
CA ILE A 87 -9.13 -2.91 5.44
C ILE A 87 -9.63 -3.47 6.76
N PHE A 88 -8.71 -3.74 7.68
CA PHE A 88 -9.01 -4.25 9.00
C PHE A 88 -8.45 -3.32 10.07
N ARG A 89 -9.21 -3.14 11.16
CA ARG A 89 -8.72 -2.49 12.36
C ARG A 89 -8.09 -3.54 13.24
N LEU A 90 -6.79 -3.41 13.51
CA LEU A 90 -6.07 -4.32 14.37
C LEU A 90 -6.49 -4.08 15.82
N LYS A 91 -7.00 -5.10 16.52
CA LYS A 91 -7.51 -4.95 17.90
C LYS A 91 -6.49 -5.41 18.93
N THR A 92 -5.96 -6.63 18.78
CA THR A 92 -5.00 -7.16 19.74
C THR A 92 -4.01 -8.11 19.08
N VAL A 93 -2.78 -8.09 19.55
CA VAL A 93 -1.75 -9.09 19.24
C VAL A 93 -1.34 -9.73 20.55
N LYS A 94 -1.65 -11.01 20.73
CA LYS A 94 -1.39 -11.73 21.99
C LYS A 94 -0.85 -13.12 21.72
N ARG A 95 -0.03 -13.64 22.63
CA ARG A 95 0.37 -15.04 22.58
C ARG A 95 -0.75 -15.91 23.15
N SER A 96 -0.94 -17.10 22.58
CA SER A 96 -1.89 -18.08 23.10
C SER A 96 -1.52 -18.52 24.52
N SER A 97 -2.50 -19.06 25.25
CA SER A 97 -2.30 -19.53 26.63
C SER A 97 -1.25 -20.64 26.76
N ASP A 98 -1.07 -21.45 25.73
CA ASP A 98 -0.04 -22.49 25.64
C ASP A 98 1.33 -21.94 25.16
N GLY A 99 1.42 -20.65 24.83
CA GLY A 99 2.63 -20.00 24.35
C GLY A 99 3.06 -20.40 22.93
N GLN A 100 2.30 -21.23 22.22
CA GLN A 100 2.76 -21.82 20.96
C GLN A 100 2.48 -20.92 19.75
N ILE A 101 1.44 -20.09 19.78
CA ILE A 101 1.01 -19.31 18.62
C ILE A 101 0.76 -17.84 18.98
N TRP A 102 1.04 -16.93 18.05
CA TRP A 102 0.54 -15.57 18.13
C TRP A 102 -0.86 -15.49 17.55
N ILE A 103 -1.77 -14.84 18.27
CA ILE A 103 -3.14 -14.60 17.85
C ILE A 103 -3.31 -13.11 17.61
N VAL A 104 -3.68 -12.79 16.38
CA VAL A 104 -3.95 -11.44 15.92
C VAL A 104 -5.45 -11.30 15.71
N ARG A 105 -6.10 -10.47 16.52
CA ARG A 105 -7.52 -10.15 16.37
C ARG A 105 -7.68 -8.86 15.61
N MET A 106 -8.53 -8.88 14.60
CA MET A 106 -8.86 -7.71 13.80
C MET A 106 -10.34 -7.69 13.45
N THR A 107 -10.86 -6.51 13.15
CA THR A 107 -12.24 -6.31 12.71
C THR A 107 -12.24 -5.73 11.30
N LEU A 108 -13.01 -6.32 10.39
CA LEU A 108 -13.20 -5.77 9.04
C LEU A 108 -13.90 -4.41 9.16
N CYS A 109 -13.29 -3.38 8.55
CA CYS A 109 -13.82 -2.03 8.61
C CYS A 109 -14.99 -1.87 7.62
N SER A 110 -16.06 -1.21 8.07
CA SER A 110 -17.14 -0.77 7.18
C SER A 110 -16.81 0.57 6.53
N ASP A 111 -17.45 0.86 5.39
CA ASP A 111 -17.29 2.15 4.69
C ASP A 111 -17.75 3.36 5.54
N ASP A 112 -18.51 3.12 6.61
CA ASP A 112 -19.07 4.15 7.49
C ASP A 112 -18.23 4.46 8.74
N GLU A 113 -17.09 3.80 8.94
CA GLU A 113 -16.18 4.17 10.02
C GLU A 113 -15.63 5.59 9.81
N HIS A 114 -15.99 6.48 10.75
CA HIS A 114 -15.65 7.91 10.71
C HIS A 114 -14.14 8.16 10.58
N ASP A 115 -13.33 7.39 11.30
CA ASP A 115 -11.87 7.52 11.27
C ASP A 115 -11.27 7.10 9.92
N LEU A 116 -11.86 6.10 9.25
CA LEU A 116 -11.42 5.68 7.91
C LEU A 116 -11.80 6.74 6.87
N LYS A 117 -12.99 7.34 7.00
CA LYS A 117 -13.39 8.49 6.19
C LYS A 117 -12.42 9.65 6.38
N GLN A 118 -12.00 9.94 7.61
CA GLN A 118 -11.03 11.00 7.87
C GLN A 118 -9.67 10.70 7.23
N VAL A 119 -9.15 9.47 7.33
CA VAL A 119 -7.92 9.09 6.63
C VAL A 119 -8.04 9.27 5.11
N ILE A 120 -9.18 8.87 4.53
CA ILE A 120 -9.43 9.04 3.08
C ILE A 120 -9.55 10.53 2.73
N ILE A 121 -10.18 11.34 3.58
CA ILE A 121 -10.30 12.79 3.39
C ILE A 121 -8.93 13.46 3.53
N ASP A 122 -8.13 13.11 4.53
CA ASP A 122 -6.79 13.67 4.72
C ASP A 122 -5.88 13.32 3.54
N MET A 123 -5.90 12.06 3.09
CA MET A 123 -5.21 11.66 1.86
C MET A 123 -5.72 12.47 0.67
N LYS A 124 -7.04 12.61 0.51
CA LYS A 124 -7.61 13.45 -0.53
C LYS A 124 -7.13 14.89 -0.41
N ASP A 125 -7.21 15.55 0.74
CA ASP A 125 -6.79 16.95 0.90
C ASP A 125 -5.30 17.16 0.61
N HIS A 126 -4.45 16.19 0.94
CA HIS A 126 -3.04 16.20 0.55
C HIS A 126 -2.82 16.12 -0.97
N PHE A 127 -3.76 15.54 -1.74
CA PHE A 127 -3.61 15.27 -3.17
C PHE A 127 -4.61 16.00 -4.10
N VAL A 128 -5.75 16.49 -3.60
CA VAL A 128 -6.93 17.02 -4.34
C VAL A 128 -6.64 18.37 -4.99
N SER A 129 -5.60 19.09 -4.56
CA SER A 129 -5.15 20.30 -5.25
C SER A 129 -4.37 20.04 -6.56
N ARG A 130 -4.08 18.78 -6.90
CA ARG A 130 -3.33 18.39 -8.10
C ARG A 130 -4.18 17.41 -8.92
N GLU A 131 -4.23 17.60 -10.23
CA GLU A 131 -4.80 16.59 -11.13
C GLU A 131 -4.24 15.21 -10.78
N ILE A 132 -5.14 14.22 -10.63
CA ILE A 132 -4.75 12.83 -10.38
C ILE A 132 -4.08 12.32 -11.66
N ASN A 133 -2.76 12.43 -11.72
CA ASN A 133 -1.93 11.97 -12.82
C ASN A 133 -0.84 11.02 -12.29
N LEU A 134 -0.08 10.41 -13.21
CA LEU A 134 0.95 9.43 -12.85
C LEU A 134 2.03 10.00 -11.91
N ARG A 135 2.29 11.32 -11.94
CA ARG A 135 3.19 11.98 -11.00
C ARG A 135 2.64 11.98 -9.57
N THR A 136 1.35 12.21 -9.40
CA THR A 136 0.69 12.13 -8.07
C THR A 136 0.75 10.71 -7.53
N LEU A 137 0.47 9.70 -8.36
CA LEU A 137 0.62 8.28 -7.98
C LEU A 137 2.06 7.93 -7.60
N ALA A 138 3.04 8.35 -8.38
CA ALA A 138 4.45 8.10 -8.08
C ALA A 138 4.89 8.75 -6.76
N LYS A 139 4.43 9.97 -6.45
CA LYS A 139 4.69 10.61 -5.14
C LYS A 139 4.10 9.83 -3.98
N LEU A 140 2.89 9.31 -4.12
CA LEU A 140 2.29 8.44 -3.11
C LEU A 140 3.12 7.17 -2.90
N LEU A 141 3.56 6.51 -3.97
CA LEU A 141 4.42 5.33 -3.88
C LEU A 141 5.75 5.63 -3.18
N TRP A 142 6.28 6.84 -3.35
CA TRP A 142 7.48 7.27 -2.63
C TRP A 142 7.22 7.44 -1.14
N GLU A 143 6.13 8.10 -0.76
CA GLU A 143 5.72 8.24 0.65
C GLU A 143 5.46 6.87 1.30
N MET A 144 5.00 5.88 0.53
CA MET A 144 4.87 4.49 0.95
C MET A 144 6.19 3.72 1.03
N GLY A 145 7.34 4.37 0.80
CA GLY A 145 8.66 3.75 0.87
C GLY A 145 8.93 2.76 -0.26
N LYS A 146 8.30 2.93 -1.44
CA LYS A 146 8.48 2.05 -2.62
C LYS A 146 9.26 2.77 -3.74
N PRO A 147 10.57 2.99 -3.59
CA PRO A 147 11.36 3.78 -4.55
C PRO A 147 11.43 3.15 -5.95
N ASP A 148 11.49 1.83 -6.07
CA ASP A 148 11.57 1.14 -7.38
C ASP A 148 10.30 1.39 -8.23
N LEU A 149 9.13 1.30 -7.59
CA LEU A 149 7.87 1.60 -8.25
C LEU A 149 7.76 3.10 -8.55
N THR A 150 8.24 3.95 -7.64
CA THR A 150 8.27 5.40 -7.84
C THR A 150 9.03 5.77 -9.10
N GLU A 151 10.26 5.26 -9.30
CA GLU A 151 11.08 5.53 -10.48
C GLU A 151 10.36 5.07 -11.75
N LYS A 152 9.80 3.86 -11.75
CA LYS A 152 9.03 3.31 -12.87
C LYS A 152 7.87 4.20 -13.30
N TYR A 153 7.08 4.71 -12.35
CA TYR A 153 5.93 5.55 -12.67
C TYR A 153 6.32 6.97 -13.07
N PHE A 154 7.39 7.55 -12.50
CA PHE A 154 7.93 8.83 -12.98
C PHE A 154 8.48 8.74 -14.40
N ILE A 155 9.22 7.68 -14.75
CA ILE A 155 9.73 7.47 -16.11
C ILE A 155 8.58 7.26 -17.10
N ARG A 156 7.59 6.43 -16.75
CA ARG A 156 6.40 6.25 -17.60
C ARG A 156 5.65 7.56 -17.83
N PHE A 157 5.53 8.41 -16.80
CA PHE A 157 4.91 9.73 -16.97
C PHE A 157 5.75 10.62 -17.89
N LEU A 158 7.08 10.58 -17.74
CA LEU A 158 8.01 11.33 -18.59
C LEU A 158 7.85 10.98 -20.08
N GLU A 159 7.66 9.71 -20.40
CA GLU A 159 7.44 9.22 -21.77
C GLU A 159 6.11 9.69 -22.37
N GLN A 160 5.13 10.04 -21.53
CA GLN A 160 3.81 10.51 -21.97
C GLN A 160 3.73 12.03 -22.11
N LEU A 161 4.69 12.77 -21.56
CA LEU A 161 4.69 14.23 -21.61
C LEU A 161 5.23 14.74 -22.96
N PRO A 162 4.57 15.74 -23.57
CA PRO A 162 5.15 16.48 -24.68
C PRO A 162 6.49 17.12 -24.30
N LEU A 163 7.39 17.29 -25.28
CA LEU A 163 8.73 17.87 -25.09
C LEU A 163 8.76 19.28 -24.45
N GLN A 164 7.64 20.01 -24.50
CA GLN A 164 7.51 21.38 -23.98
C GLN A 164 6.49 21.46 -22.84
N ASP A 165 6.13 20.33 -22.24
CA ASP A 165 5.18 20.31 -21.14
C ASP A 165 5.72 21.09 -19.93
N PRO A 166 4.92 21.99 -19.32
CA PRO A 166 5.33 22.74 -18.13
C PRO A 166 5.76 21.84 -16.96
N LEU A 167 5.24 20.62 -16.86
CA LEU A 167 5.53 19.66 -15.80
C LEU A 167 6.88 18.95 -15.96
N LEU A 168 7.52 19.06 -17.13
CA LEU A 168 8.76 18.34 -17.45
C LEU A 168 9.91 18.71 -16.50
N GLY A 169 10.08 20.00 -16.22
CA GLY A 169 11.11 20.48 -15.30
C GLY A 169 10.87 20.02 -13.85
N ASP A 170 9.61 19.94 -13.47
CA ASP A 170 9.13 19.45 -12.18
C ASP A 170 9.37 17.94 -12.02
N LEU A 171 9.12 17.17 -13.07
CA LEU A 171 9.32 15.73 -13.10
C LEU A 171 10.80 15.35 -13.07
N TYR A 172 11.66 16.06 -13.81
CA TYR A 172 13.11 15.87 -13.70
C TYR A 172 13.63 16.23 -12.30
N HIS A 173 13.07 17.25 -11.65
CA HIS A 173 13.44 17.57 -10.28
C HIS A 173 13.04 16.45 -9.31
N ASP A 174 11.85 15.87 -9.46
CA ASP A 174 11.37 14.74 -8.64
C ASP A 174 12.25 13.48 -8.84
N LEU A 175 12.62 13.14 -10.09
CA LEU A 175 13.55 12.05 -10.40
C LEU A 175 14.95 12.26 -9.80
N GLY A 176 15.44 13.51 -9.80
CA GLY A 176 16.72 13.86 -9.18
C GLY A 176 16.70 13.63 -7.66
N ARG A 177 15.63 14.07 -7.00
CA ARG A 177 15.46 13.84 -5.55
C ARG A 177 15.32 12.36 -5.22
N LEU A 178 14.61 11.57 -6.03
CA LEU A 178 14.50 10.12 -5.85
C LEU A 178 15.86 9.44 -6.00
N ALA A 179 16.65 9.80 -7.02
CA ALA A 179 17.99 9.27 -7.21
C ALA A 179 18.91 9.59 -6.03
N SER A 180 18.83 10.81 -5.48
CA SER A 180 19.53 11.17 -4.22
C SER A 180 19.07 10.31 -3.04
N TYR A 181 17.76 10.08 -2.91
CA TYR A 181 17.19 9.26 -1.84
C TYR A 181 17.69 7.80 -1.89
N VAL A 182 17.83 7.23 -3.08
CA VAL A 182 18.38 5.87 -3.31
C VAL A 182 19.92 5.84 -3.25
N GLY A 183 20.58 6.99 -3.09
CA GLY A 183 22.04 7.11 -2.97
C GLY A 183 22.79 7.18 -4.30
N ASN A 184 22.09 7.30 -5.43
CA ASN A 184 22.71 7.45 -6.76
C ASN A 184 22.88 8.93 -7.11
N LEU A 185 23.99 9.51 -6.62
CA LEU A 185 24.29 10.94 -6.79
C LEU A 185 24.56 11.33 -8.26
N ASP A 186 25.13 10.44 -9.06
CA ASP A 186 25.40 10.70 -10.47
C ASP A 186 24.10 10.87 -11.28
N LYS A 187 23.16 9.92 -11.12
CA LYS A 187 21.83 10.03 -11.72
C LYS A 187 21.09 11.27 -11.21
N SER A 188 21.19 11.56 -9.92
CA SER A 188 20.57 12.76 -9.33
C SER A 188 21.05 14.04 -10.01
N MET A 189 22.36 14.18 -10.18
CA MET A 189 22.96 15.33 -10.85
C MET A 189 22.53 15.42 -12.31
N GLU A 190 22.45 14.30 -13.04
CA GLU A 190 21.97 14.28 -14.43
C GLU A 190 20.53 14.81 -14.53
N TRP A 191 19.63 14.31 -13.67
CA TRP A 191 18.24 14.75 -13.64
C TRP A 191 18.10 16.22 -13.27
N HIS A 192 18.85 16.72 -12.29
CA HIS A 192 18.84 18.13 -11.93
C HIS A 192 19.39 19.05 -13.03
N LYS A 193 20.38 18.59 -13.81
CA LYS A 193 20.84 19.30 -15.01
C LYS A 193 19.73 19.40 -16.05
N LYS A 194 19.02 18.30 -16.35
CA LYS A 194 17.87 18.30 -17.28
C LYS A 194 16.76 19.26 -16.80
N ALA A 195 16.41 19.22 -15.51
CA ALA A 195 15.44 20.15 -14.93
C ALA A 195 15.83 21.63 -15.13
N SER A 196 17.12 21.94 -14.97
CA SER A 196 17.65 23.30 -15.13
C SER A 196 17.59 23.78 -16.58
N VAL A 197 17.83 22.90 -17.55
CA VAL A 197 17.72 23.22 -18.99
C VAL A 197 16.28 23.57 -19.37
N VAL A 198 15.30 22.75 -18.95
CA VAL A 198 13.88 22.99 -19.23
C VAL A 198 13.40 24.31 -18.61
N LYS A 199 13.78 24.59 -17.35
CA LYS A 199 13.43 25.86 -16.70
C LYS A 199 13.96 27.07 -17.45
N LYS A 200 15.19 27.01 -17.95
CA LYS A 200 15.78 28.08 -18.78
C LYS A 200 15.03 28.25 -20.10
N GLN A 201 14.72 27.17 -20.80
CA GLN A 201 13.99 27.21 -22.08
C GLN A 201 12.59 27.81 -21.92
N ASN A 202 11.85 27.44 -20.86
CA ASN A 202 10.53 27.97 -20.59
C ASN A 202 10.56 29.49 -20.26
N GLN A 203 11.59 29.96 -19.56
CA GLN A 203 11.77 31.40 -19.29
C GLN A 203 12.07 32.21 -20.57
N SER A 204 12.88 31.66 -21.48
CA SER A 204 13.18 32.28 -22.78
C SER A 204 11.93 32.43 -23.64
N SER A 205 11.10 31.38 -23.74
CA SER A 205 9.87 31.39 -24.54
C SER A 205 8.83 32.38 -24.03
N ILE A 206 8.69 32.54 -22.70
CA ILE A 206 7.78 33.53 -22.09
C ILE A 206 8.25 34.98 -22.37
N THR A 207 9.57 35.19 -22.48
CA THR A 207 10.13 36.52 -22.75
C THR A 207 9.90 36.94 -24.20
N VAL A 208 9.91 36.00 -25.16
CA VAL A 208 9.64 36.28 -26.57
C VAL A 208 8.17 36.59 -26.84
N CYS A 209 7.22 35.94 -26.16
CA CYS A 209 5.78 36.18 -26.36
C CYS A 209 5.25 37.47 -25.70
N LYS A 210 6.04 38.20 -24.93
CA LYS A 210 5.63 39.49 -24.31
C LYS A 210 5.90 40.73 -25.17
N PHE A 211 6.41 40.55 -26.39
CA PHE A 211 6.67 41.64 -27.34
C PHE A 211 5.83 41.48 -28.62
N ILE A 212 4.50 41.59 -28.51
CA ILE A 212 3.59 41.99 -29.60
C ILE A 212 2.47 42.83 -29.01
#